data_AF-A0A7R9IWD9-F1
#
_entry.id   AF-A0A7R9IWD9-F1
#
_cell.length_a   1.000
_cell.length_b   1.000
_cell.length_c   1.000
_cell.angle_alpha   90.00
_cell.angle_beta   90.00
_cell.angle_gamma   90.00
#
_symmetry.space_group_name_H-M   'P 1'
#
loop_
_entity.id
_entity.type
_entity.pdbx_description
1 polymer ?
#
loop_
_entity_poly.entity_id
_entity_poly.type
_entity_poly.pdbx_seq_one_letter_code
_entity_poly.pdbx_strand_id
1 'polypeptide(L)'
;MPDLHHDFLLCRECGADTADSSYLYNIFSPLALVQSNQSLFGRRSVPVQFLENPLGIRFRVVTISKASCTGVDQWQSDFSWFPGYAWKFCLCTHCGHHLGWLFEPLKSANEDQHTVSKNGFYAIILDNVLSES
;
A
#
# COMPACT_ATOMS: atom_id res chain seq x y z
N MET A 1 -8.69 24.19 -20.62
CA MET A 1 -8.71 22.74 -20.34
C MET A 1 -8.36 22.62 -18.87
N PRO A 2 -9.20 22.06 -17.98
CA PRO A 2 -8.78 21.90 -16.61
C PRO A 2 -7.71 20.82 -16.60
N ASP A 3 -6.52 21.20 -16.15
CA ASP A 3 -5.42 20.30 -15.86
C ASP A 3 -5.91 19.31 -14.82
N LEU A 4 -6.00 18.02 -15.18
CA LEU A 4 -6.25 16.96 -14.20
C LEU A 4 -4.97 16.90 -13.36
N HIS A 5 -4.92 17.66 -12.26
CA HIS A 5 -3.84 17.51 -11.28
C HIS A 5 -3.94 16.10 -10.71
N HIS A 6 -3.01 15.25 -11.13
CA HIS A 6 -2.80 13.92 -10.59
C HIS A 6 -1.96 14.10 -9.33
N ASP A 7 -2.58 14.14 -8.16
CA ASP A 7 -1.82 14.22 -6.92
C ASP A 7 -1.06 12.90 -6.72
N PHE A 8 0.26 12.99 -6.59
CA PHE A 8 1.10 11.82 -6.33
C PHE A 8 1.28 11.58 -4.83
N LEU A 9 1.38 10.30 -4.49
CA LEU A 9 1.90 9.83 -3.22
C LEU A 9 3.42 9.76 -3.36
N LEU A 10 4.14 10.53 -2.55
CA LEU A 10 5.60 10.62 -2.59
C LEU A 10 6.21 9.84 -1.43
N CYS A 11 7.35 9.22 -1.64
CA CYS A 11 8.12 8.60 -0.56
C CYS A 11 8.54 9.69 0.43
N ARG A 12 8.23 9.53 1.71
CA ARG A 12 8.59 10.53 2.73
C ARG A 12 10.10 10.71 2.86
N GLU A 13 10.89 9.67 2.59
CA GLU A 13 12.34 9.69 2.81
C GLU A 13 13.11 10.38 1.67
N CYS A 14 12.73 10.15 0.41
CA CYS A 14 13.49 10.65 -0.75
C CYS A 14 12.68 11.52 -1.72
N GLY A 15 11.36 11.65 -1.51
CA GLY A 15 10.47 12.44 -2.37
C GLY A 15 10.11 11.77 -3.71
N ALA A 16 10.53 10.54 -3.98
CA ALA A 16 10.21 9.85 -5.23
C ALA A 16 8.74 9.46 -5.33
N ASP A 17 8.18 9.49 -6.53
CA ASP A 17 6.80 9.10 -6.81
C ASP A 17 6.57 7.62 -6.51
N THR A 18 5.62 7.33 -5.62
CA THR A 18 5.28 5.96 -5.22
C THR A 18 3.96 5.50 -5.82
N ALA A 19 2.97 6.37 -5.99
CA ALA A 19 1.70 6.03 -6.63
C ALA A 19 0.95 7.29 -7.07
N ASP A 20 0.16 7.17 -8.13
CA ASP A 20 -0.86 8.17 -8.48
C ASP A 20 -2.08 7.98 -7.56
N SER A 21 -2.60 9.06 -6.99
CA SER A 21 -3.77 9.03 -6.09
C SER A 21 -5.00 8.39 -6.75
N SER A 22 -5.12 8.41 -8.07
CA SER A 22 -6.20 7.74 -8.83
C SER A 22 -6.26 6.22 -8.56
N TYR A 23 -5.13 5.59 -8.23
CA TYR A 23 -5.04 4.17 -7.92
C TYR A 23 -5.42 3.81 -6.48
N LEU A 24 -5.75 4.80 -5.63
CA LEU A 24 -6.32 4.52 -4.32
C LEU A 24 -7.56 3.64 -4.46
N TYR A 25 -7.53 2.52 -3.76
CA TYR A 25 -8.46 1.43 -3.87
C TYR A 25 -9.08 1.15 -2.50
N ASN A 26 -10.33 0.67 -2.46
CA ASN A 26 -11.05 0.47 -1.21
C ASN A 26 -11.15 -1.02 -0.87
N ILE A 27 -10.06 -1.62 -0.38
CA ILE A 27 -10.09 -2.95 0.20
C ILE A 27 -9.93 -2.81 1.71
N PHE A 28 -10.97 -3.20 2.45
CA PHE A 28 -10.89 -3.32 3.89
C PHE A 28 -10.44 -4.73 4.30
N SER A 29 -9.46 -4.76 5.18
CA SER A 29 -9.10 -5.97 5.89
C SER A 29 -10.19 -6.32 6.91
N PRO A 30 -10.60 -7.60 7.03
CA PRO A 30 -11.46 -8.05 8.13
C PRO A 30 -10.77 -8.00 9.51
N LEU A 31 -9.45 -7.77 9.54
CA LEU A 31 -8.63 -7.61 10.75
C LEU A 31 -8.36 -6.13 11.08
N ALA A 32 -8.99 -5.19 10.38
CA ALA A 32 -8.89 -3.77 10.69
C ALA A 32 -9.49 -3.47 12.08
N LEU A 33 -8.69 -2.86 12.95
CA LEU A 33 -9.12 -2.45 14.29
C LEU A 33 -10.06 -1.24 14.24
N VAL A 34 -9.73 -0.28 13.39
CA VAL A 34 -10.47 0.98 13.20
C VAL A 34 -10.42 1.35 11.73
N GLN A 35 -11.53 1.87 11.22
CA GLN A 35 -11.67 2.38 9.86
C GLN A 35 -12.16 3.82 9.90
N SER A 36 -11.62 4.66 9.03
CA SER A 36 -12.00 6.06 8.90
C SER A 36 -11.84 6.53 7.47
N ASN A 37 -12.73 7.40 7.02
CA ASN A 37 -12.57 8.09 5.75
C ASN A 37 -11.91 9.44 5.98
N GLN A 38 -10.83 9.73 5.25
CA GLN A 38 -10.06 10.97 5.41
C GLN A 38 -9.88 11.66 4.06
N SER A 39 -9.72 12.99 4.06
CA SER A 39 -9.34 13.73 2.86
C SER A 39 -7.81 13.67 2.74
N LEU A 40 -7.30 12.89 1.79
CA LEU A 40 -5.87 12.64 1.58
C LEU A 40 -5.54 12.67 0.09
N PHE A 41 -4.35 13.16 -0.27
CA PHE A 41 -3.83 13.14 -1.65
C PHE A 41 -4.82 13.72 -2.68
N GLY A 42 -5.38 14.91 -2.38
CA GLY A 42 -6.39 15.57 -3.23
C GLY A 42 -7.76 14.90 -3.29
N ARG A 43 -7.92 13.71 -2.68
CA ARG A 43 -9.15 12.93 -2.73
C ARG A 43 -9.93 13.05 -1.43
N ARG A 44 -11.25 13.17 -1.57
CA ARG A 44 -12.18 13.10 -0.43
C ARG A 44 -12.50 11.66 -0.11
N SER A 45 -12.66 11.36 1.17
CA SER A 45 -13.11 10.06 1.66
C SER A 45 -12.22 8.88 1.26
N VAL A 46 -10.89 9.05 1.35
CA VAL A 46 -9.91 7.97 1.23
C VAL A 46 -10.07 7.02 2.43
N PRO A 47 -10.29 5.71 2.20
CA PRO A 47 -10.40 4.73 3.28
C PRO A 47 -9.05 4.50 3.95
N VAL A 48 -8.96 4.83 5.22
CA VAL A 48 -7.81 4.56 6.09
C VAL A 48 -8.20 3.50 7.11
N GLN A 49 -7.35 2.51 7.28
CA GLN A 49 -7.56 1.44 8.25
C GLN A 49 -6.35 1.25 9.15
N PHE A 50 -6.60 0.94 10.42
CA PHE A 50 -5.57 0.61 11.40
C PHE A 50 -5.42 -0.91 11.47
N LEU A 51 -4.21 -1.38 11.17
CA LEU A 51 -3.84 -2.79 11.24
C LEU A 51 -2.74 -2.99 12.28
N GLU A 52 -2.79 -4.13 12.97
CA GLU A 52 -1.83 -4.49 13.99
C GLU A 52 -1.10 -5.76 13.57
N ASN A 53 0.23 -5.77 13.66
CA ASN A 53 1.00 -6.97 13.39
C ASN A 53 1.06 -7.88 14.64
N PRO A 54 1.59 -9.11 14.54
CA PRO A 54 1.67 -10.03 15.69
C PRO A 54 2.50 -9.53 16.88
N LEU A 55 3.32 -8.49 16.68
CA LEU A 55 4.12 -7.84 17.74
C LEU A 55 3.38 -6.69 18.41
N GLY A 56 2.12 -6.42 18.06
CA GLY A 56 1.32 -5.32 18.61
C GLY A 56 1.63 -3.95 17.99
N ILE A 57 2.43 -3.89 16.91
CA ILE A 57 2.74 -2.64 16.22
C ILE A 57 1.61 -2.28 15.29
N ARG A 58 1.13 -1.03 15.39
CA ARG A 58 -0.02 -0.51 14.63
C ARG A 58 0.42 0.34 13.45
N PHE A 59 -0.26 0.16 12.33
CA PHE A 59 -0.02 0.88 11.09
C PHE A 59 -1.31 1.51 10.58
N ARG A 60 -1.23 2.78 10.21
CA ARG A 60 -2.28 3.46 9.43
C ARG A 60 -2.03 3.19 7.97
N VAL A 61 -2.91 2.44 7.32
CA VAL A 61 -2.70 2.04 5.93
C VAL A 61 -3.83 2.47 5.01
N VAL A 62 -3.46 2.73 3.77
CA VAL A 62 -4.37 2.84 2.62
C VAL A 62 -4.06 1.75 1.62
N THR A 63 -5.07 1.30 0.87
CA THR A 63 -4.88 0.30 -0.18
C THR A 63 -4.80 0.95 -1.55
N ILE A 64 -3.89 0.47 -2.41
CA ILE A 64 -3.61 1.03 -3.73
C ILE A 64 -3.49 -0.11 -4.74
N SER A 65 -4.10 0.02 -5.92
CA SER A 65 -4.06 -1.03 -6.95
C SER A 65 -2.76 -1.04 -7.76
N LYS A 66 -2.08 0.11 -7.87
CA LYS A 66 -0.80 0.23 -8.57
C LYS A 66 0.14 1.19 -7.85
N ALA A 67 1.32 0.71 -7.47
CA ALA A 67 2.37 1.48 -6.82
C ALA A 67 3.75 1.10 -7.40
N SER A 68 4.70 2.03 -7.29
CA SER A 68 6.11 1.88 -7.61
C SER A 68 6.87 1.52 -6.34
N CYS A 69 6.93 0.22 -6.05
CA CYS A 69 7.81 -0.33 -5.04
C CYS A 69 8.22 -1.74 -5.43
N THR A 70 9.32 -2.22 -4.85
CA THR A 70 9.83 -3.57 -5.07
C THR A 70 9.52 -4.44 -3.86
N GLY A 71 8.87 -5.56 -4.14
CA GLY A 71 8.67 -6.67 -3.23
C GLY A 71 9.98 -7.35 -2.91
N VAL A 72 10.34 -7.41 -1.63
CA VAL A 72 11.51 -8.16 -1.16
C VAL A 72 11.09 -9.37 -0.35
N ASP A 73 12.02 -10.31 -0.21
CA ASP A 73 11.84 -11.61 0.42
C ASP A 73 10.84 -12.53 -0.29
N GLN A 74 10.57 -13.69 0.31
CA GLN A 74 9.60 -14.67 -0.15
C GLN A 74 8.18 -14.29 0.26
N TRP A 75 7.19 -14.67 -0.55
CA TRP A 75 5.78 -14.47 -0.22
C TRP A 75 5.43 -15.18 1.09
N GLN A 76 4.79 -14.45 2.01
CA GLN A 76 4.34 -14.96 3.29
C GLN A 76 2.82 -15.02 3.34
N SER A 77 2.24 -16.15 3.70
CA SER A 77 0.79 -16.26 3.97
C SER A 77 0.45 -16.06 5.45
N ASP A 78 1.41 -16.28 6.32
CA ASP A 78 1.21 -16.17 7.76
C ASP A 78 0.96 -14.71 8.17
N PHE A 79 0.06 -14.53 9.14
CA PHE A 79 -0.30 -13.23 9.69
C PHE A 79 -0.78 -12.20 8.65
N SER A 80 -1.25 -12.65 7.50
CA SER A 80 -1.82 -11.78 6.48
C SER A 80 -3.04 -11.04 7.02
N TRP A 81 -3.05 -9.72 6.86
CA TRP A 81 -4.22 -8.91 7.16
C TRP A 81 -5.38 -9.16 6.19
N PHE A 82 -5.12 -9.74 5.03
CA PHE A 82 -6.11 -9.97 3.99
C PHE A 82 -6.21 -11.47 3.70
N PRO A 83 -7.19 -12.18 4.30
CA PRO A 83 -7.36 -13.61 4.09
C PRO A 83 -7.44 -13.98 2.60
N GLY A 84 -6.67 -14.98 2.18
CA GLY A 84 -6.57 -15.40 0.78
C GLY A 84 -5.46 -14.70 -0.02
N TYR A 85 -4.68 -13.82 0.62
CA TYR A 85 -3.52 -13.15 0.02
C TYR A 85 -2.24 -13.47 0.80
N ALA A 86 -1.15 -13.70 0.07
CA ALA A 86 0.21 -13.64 0.60
C ALA A 86 0.74 -12.20 0.52
N TRP A 87 1.76 -11.89 1.31
CA TRP A 87 2.39 -10.58 1.36
C TRP A 87 3.91 -10.60 1.24
N LYS A 88 4.46 -9.48 0.77
CA LYS A 88 5.90 -9.14 0.76
C LYS A 88 6.09 -7.71 1.25
N PHE A 89 7.27 -7.38 1.74
CA PHE A 89 7.61 -5.97 2.04
C PHE A 89 7.71 -5.16 0.75
N CYS A 90 7.13 -3.97 0.74
CA CYS A 90 7.16 -2.99 -0.35
C CYS A 90 8.23 -1.95 -0.04
N LEU A 91 9.38 -2.03 -0.69
CA LEU A 91 10.47 -1.07 -0.53
C LEU A 91 10.47 -0.05 -1.67
N CYS A 92 10.73 1.22 -1.33
CA CYS A 92 10.90 2.28 -2.31
C CYS A 92 12.02 1.90 -3.30
N THR A 93 11.74 1.96 -4.59
CA THR A 93 12.70 1.61 -5.65
C THR A 93 13.89 2.58 -5.74
N HIS A 94 13.79 3.75 -5.12
CA HIS A 94 14.82 4.78 -5.15
C HIS A 94 15.75 4.76 -3.93
N CYS A 95 15.21 4.61 -2.72
CA CYS A 95 15.99 4.70 -1.48
C CYS A 95 15.92 3.45 -0.58
N GLY A 96 15.11 2.45 -0.93
CA GLY A 96 14.92 1.25 -0.11
C GLY A 96 14.06 1.46 1.14
N HIS A 97 13.52 2.66 1.38
CA HIS A 97 12.63 2.90 2.53
C HIS A 97 11.40 2.00 2.47
N HIS A 98 11.00 1.44 3.61
CA HIS A 98 9.84 0.58 3.71
C HIS A 98 8.55 1.39 3.58
N LEU A 99 7.79 1.19 2.49
CA LEU A 99 6.56 1.91 2.21
C LEU A 99 5.32 1.16 2.74
N GLY A 100 5.40 -0.16 2.90
CA GLY A 100 4.31 -1.00 3.35
C GLY A 100 4.42 -2.41 2.78
N TRP A 101 3.33 -2.97 2.27
CA TRP A 101 3.30 -4.36 1.81
C TRP A 101 2.61 -4.55 0.47
N LEU A 102 3.09 -5.51 -0.31
CA LEU A 102 2.40 -6.06 -1.47
C LEU A 102 1.48 -7.18 -1.00
N PHE A 103 0.31 -7.33 -1.61
CA PHE A 103 -0.61 -8.43 -1.39
C PHE A 103 -0.97 -9.08 -2.72
N GLU A 104 -0.71 -10.37 -2.85
CA GLU A 104 -1.01 -11.17 -4.04
C GLU A 104 -1.91 -12.36 -3.66
N PRO A 105 -2.98 -12.65 -4.42
CA PRO A 105 -3.76 -13.85 -4.18
C PRO A 105 -2.89 -15.10 -4.11
N LEU A 106 -3.17 -16.00 -3.16
CA LEU A 106 -2.37 -17.22 -2.96
C LEU A 106 -2.25 -18.09 -4.22
N LYS A 107 -3.23 -18.01 -5.14
CA LYS A 107 -3.24 -18.77 -6.40
C LYS A 107 -2.25 -18.25 -7.45
N SER A 108 -1.80 -17.00 -7.33
CA SER A 108 -0.96 -16.32 -8.32
C SER A 108 0.36 -15.83 -7.76
N ALA A 109 0.59 -15.93 -6.44
CA ALA A 109 1.86 -15.65 -5.80
C ALA A 109 2.94 -16.63 -6.27
N ASN A 110 3.96 -16.12 -6.97
CA ASN A 110 5.14 -16.87 -7.37
C ASN A 110 6.43 -16.21 -6.86
N GLU A 111 7.47 -17.02 -6.62
CA GLU A 111 8.68 -16.55 -5.90
C GLU A 111 9.37 -15.37 -6.61
N ASP A 112 9.43 -15.39 -7.94
CA ASP A 112 10.14 -14.40 -8.77
C ASP A 112 9.42 -13.04 -8.89
N GLN A 113 8.16 -12.94 -8.45
CA GLN A 113 7.40 -11.69 -8.48
C GLN A 113 7.93 -10.69 -7.43
N HIS A 114 8.39 -9.56 -7.95
CA HIS A 114 8.73 -8.37 -7.17
C HIS A 114 7.62 -7.31 -7.18
N THR A 115 6.56 -7.55 -7.95
CA THR A 115 5.37 -6.69 -8.06
C THR A 115 4.12 -7.54 -8.08
N VAL A 116 2.98 -6.97 -7.70
CA VAL A 116 1.69 -7.69 -7.76
C VAL A 116 1.18 -7.84 -9.19
N SER A 117 0.36 -8.86 -9.41
CA SER A 117 -0.45 -9.03 -10.61
C SER A 117 -1.64 -8.05 -10.61
N LYS A 118 -2.44 -8.07 -11.68
CA LYS A 118 -3.69 -7.28 -11.78
C LYS A 118 -4.71 -7.59 -10.67
N ASN A 119 -4.59 -8.72 -9.99
CA ASN A 119 -5.48 -9.14 -8.91
C ASN A 119 -4.92 -8.86 -7.51
N GLY A 120 -3.66 -8.44 -7.43
CA GLY A 120 -3.06 -8.01 -6.18
C GLY A 120 -3.14 -6.49 -6.00
N PHE A 121 -2.65 -6.03 -4.86
CA PHE A 121 -2.69 -4.64 -4.45
C PHE A 121 -1.60 -4.35 -3.42
N TYR A 122 -1.48 -3.10 -3.02
CA TYR A 122 -0.49 -2.63 -2.05
C TYR A 122 -1.22 -2.06 -0.82
N ALA A 123 -0.71 -2.32 0.38
CA ALA A 123 -1.10 -1.60 1.59
C ALA A 123 0.06 -0.67 1.99
N ILE A 124 -0.14 0.63 1.81
CA ILE A 124 0.89 1.65 2.04
C ILE A 124 0.68 2.29 3.41
N ILE A 125 1.76 2.40 4.17
CA ILE A 125 1.79 3.06 5.47
C ILE A 125 1.74 4.57 5.24
N LEU A 126 0.69 5.22 5.73
CA LEU A 126 0.49 6.67 5.55
C LEU A 126 1.64 7.50 6.12
N ASP A 127 2.23 7.04 7.22
CA ASP A 127 3.36 7.72 7.85
C ASP A 127 4.65 7.65 7.00
N ASN A 128 4.70 6.82 5.97
CA ASN A 128 5.87 6.67 5.09
C ASN A 128 5.70 7.36 3.73
N VAL A 129 4.57 8.04 3.51
CA VAL A 129 4.29 8.80 2.28
C VAL A 129 3.85 10.24 2.58
N LEU A 130 3.98 11.09 1.56
CA LEU A 130 3.57 12.49 1.53
C LEU A 130 2.62 12.73 0.35
N SER A 131 1.81 13.78 0.42
CA SER A 131 1.12 14.32 -0.75
C SER A 131 1.99 15.36 -1.43
N GLU A 132 1.91 15.44 -2.75
CA GLU A 132 2.30 16.65 -3.48
C GLU A 132 1.47 17.84 -2.93
N SER A 133 2.12 18.97 -2.67
CA SER A 133 1.54 20.14 -1.99
C SER A 133 1.26 21.27 -2.96
#